data_AF-A0A967P3J0-F1
#
_entry.id   AF-A0A967P3J0-F1
#
_cell.length_a   1.000
_cell.length_b   1.000
_cell.length_c   1.000
_cell.angle_alpha   90.00
_cell.angle_beta   90.00
_cell.angle_gamma   90.00
#
_symmetry.space_group_name_H-M   'P 1'
#
loop_
_entity.id
_entity.type
_entity.pdbx_description
1 polymer ?
#
loop_
_entity_poly.entity_id
_entity_poly.type
_entity_poly.pdbx_seq_one_letter_code
_entity_poly.pdbx_strand_id
1 'polypeptide(L)'
;MDPRLIRKVRRRDRIANWVITAGGLFVIVCVLGILVLIARVALPLFDAPEFSLSSTVRGVDSDAQILAVGLDEYKETAYTLDARGHLRFYAAQDGTPLARRQLASPGTGEARLRRADWFRKGA
;
A
#
# COMPACT_ATOMS: atom_id res chain seq x y z
N MET A 1 -39.45 58.14 1.70
CA MET A 1 -38.72 56.85 1.76
C MET A 1 -39.72 55.73 1.97
N ASP A 2 -39.74 54.72 1.09
CA ASP A 2 -40.78 53.68 1.12
C ASP A 2 -40.56 52.67 2.27
N PRO A 3 -41.47 52.59 3.25
CA PRO A 3 -41.31 51.74 4.44
C PRO A 3 -41.29 50.22 4.12
N ARG A 4 -41.71 49.84 2.92
CA ARG A 4 -41.72 48.44 2.44
C ARG A 4 -40.31 47.95 2.06
N LEU A 5 -39.45 48.82 1.55
CA LEU A 5 -38.09 48.47 1.15
C LEU A 5 -37.19 48.21 2.37
N ILE A 6 -37.32 49.03 3.42
CA ILE A 6 -36.52 48.92 4.65
C ILE A 6 -36.76 47.59 5.37
N ARG A 7 -38.02 47.12 5.44
CA ARG A 7 -38.36 45.82 6.06
C ARG A 7 -37.76 44.63 5.28
N LYS A 8 -37.70 44.73 3.95
CA LYS A 8 -37.14 43.68 3.09
C LYS A 8 -35.63 43.57 3.25
N VAL A 9 -34.93 44.70 3.28
CA VAL A 9 -33.47 44.73 3.52
C VAL A 9 -33.12 44.16 4.89
N ARG A 10 -33.84 44.58 5.95
CA ARG A 10 -33.57 44.11 7.32
C ARG A 10 -33.75 42.60 7.52
N ARG A 11 -34.65 41.96 6.75
CA ARG A 11 -34.79 40.50 6.73
C ARG A 11 -33.61 39.82 6.03
N ARG A 12 -33.15 40.37 4.90
CA ARG A 12 -32.00 39.84 4.15
C ARG A 12 -30.72 39.93 4.96
N ASP A 13 -30.50 41.05 5.66
CA ASP A 13 -29.34 41.22 6.57
C ASP A 13 -29.33 40.18 7.68
N ARG A 14 -30.50 39.89 8.29
CA ARG A 14 -30.61 38.89 9.35
C ARG A 14 -30.28 37.48 8.82
N ILE A 15 -30.75 37.15 7.62
CA ILE A 15 -30.43 35.87 6.96
C ILE A 15 -28.94 35.79 6.66
N ALA A 16 -28.35 36.85 6.10
CA ALA A 16 -26.92 36.89 5.79
C ALA A 16 -26.07 36.68 7.04
N ASN A 17 -26.38 37.38 8.14
CA ASN A 17 -25.67 37.22 9.40
C ASN A 17 -25.75 35.77 9.91
N TRP A 18 -26.95 35.16 9.85
CA TRP A 18 -27.14 33.78 10.29
C TRP A 18 -26.36 32.78 9.42
N VAL A 19 -26.35 32.96 8.10
CA VAL A 19 -25.60 32.11 7.16
C VAL A 19 -24.10 32.21 7.39
N ILE A 20 -23.57 33.42 7.63
CA ILE A 20 -22.15 33.62 7.89
C ILE A 20 -21.73 32.92 9.19
N THR A 21 -22.50 33.09 10.27
CA THR A 21 -22.19 32.45 11.55
C THR A 21 -22.32 30.92 11.46
N ALA A 22 -23.38 30.41 10.84
CA ALA A 22 -23.58 28.97 10.66
C ALA A 22 -22.50 28.36 9.75
N GLY A 23 -22.12 29.04 8.66
CA GLY A 23 -21.07 28.61 7.76
C GLY A 23 -19.70 28.59 8.43
N GLY A 24 -19.35 29.63 9.20
CA GLY A 24 -18.10 29.67 9.96
C GLY A 24 -18.02 28.55 10.99
N LEU A 25 -19.09 28.31 11.75
CA LEU A 25 -19.16 27.21 12.70
C LEU A 25 -19.05 25.85 12.01
N PHE A 26 -19.70 25.67 10.86
CA PHE A 26 -19.62 24.46 10.07
C PHE A 26 -18.19 24.17 9.60
N VAL A 27 -17.46 25.18 9.12
CA VAL A 27 -16.05 25.04 8.71
C VAL A 27 -15.18 24.59 9.90
N ILE A 28 -15.37 25.18 11.08
CA ILE A 28 -14.65 24.78 12.29
C ILE A 28 -14.91 23.30 12.61
N VAL A 29 -16.18 22.87 12.59
CA VAL A 29 -16.56 21.47 12.82
C VAL A 29 -15.93 20.55 11.77
N CYS A 30 -15.91 20.93 10.49
CA CYS A 30 -15.27 20.15 9.43
C CYS A 30 -13.76 19.99 9.66
N VAL A 31 -13.04 21.07 10.00
CA VAL A 31 -11.60 21.03 10.25
C VAL A 31 -11.28 20.15 11.46
N LEU A 32 -12.05 20.28 12.54
CA LEU A 32 -11.91 19.41 13.72
C LEU A 32 -12.21 17.94 13.37
N GLY A 33 -13.23 17.68 12.55
CA GLY A 33 -13.57 16.34 12.07
C GLY A 33 -12.44 15.71 11.25
N ILE A 34 -11.85 16.47 10.33
CA ILE A 34 -10.68 16.02 9.55
C ILE A 34 -9.49 15.74 10.49
N LEU A 35 -9.25 16.60 11.48
CA LEU A 35 -8.18 16.39 12.45
C LEU A 35 -8.37 15.10 13.24
N VAL A 36 -9.58 14.82 13.71
CA VAL A 36 -9.92 13.56 14.40
C VAL A 36 -9.76 12.35 13.47
N LEU A 37 -10.18 12.47 12.21
CA LEU A 37 -10.00 11.40 11.22
C LEU A 37 -8.51 11.08 11.01
N ILE A 38 -7.70 12.11 10.78
CA ILE A 38 -6.25 11.96 10.61
C ILE A 38 -5.64 11.33 11.85
N ALA A 39 -5.97 11.83 13.04
CA ALA A 39 -5.48 11.27 14.29
C ALA A 39 -5.86 9.78 14.43
N ARG A 40 -7.10 9.42 14.11
CA ARG A 40 -7.59 8.03 14.20
C ARG A 40 -6.84 7.09 13.24
N VAL A 41 -6.47 7.55 12.05
CA VAL A 41 -5.74 6.74 11.07
C VAL A 41 -4.24 6.75 11.37
N ALA A 42 -3.70 7.84 11.91
CA ALA A 42 -2.29 7.99 12.22
C ALA A 42 -1.88 7.33 13.54
N LEU A 43 -2.74 7.31 14.56
CA LEU A 43 -2.43 6.70 15.87
C LEU A 43 -1.99 5.23 15.75
N PRO A 44 -2.68 4.36 14.98
CA PRO A 44 -2.25 2.98 14.77
C PRO A 44 -0.86 2.81 14.15
N LEU A 45 -0.31 3.83 13.47
CA LEU A 45 1.05 3.74 12.92
C LEU A 45 2.12 3.81 14.02
N PHE A 46 1.78 4.27 15.22
CA PHE A 46 2.66 4.29 16.38
C PHE A 46 2.58 2.99 17.19
N ASP A 47 1.63 2.10 16.89
CA ASP A 47 1.56 0.79 17.52
C ASP A 47 2.75 -0.07 17.05
N ALA A 48 3.27 -0.91 17.96
CA ALA A 48 4.39 -1.78 17.64
C ALA A 48 3.98 -2.82 16.58
N PRO A 49 4.86 -3.14 15.61
CA PRO A 49 4.59 -4.18 14.64
C PRO A 49 4.47 -5.54 15.34
N GLU A 50 3.30 -6.17 15.23
CA GLU A 50 3.09 -7.54 15.69
C GLU A 50 3.67 -8.52 14.66
N PHE A 51 4.72 -9.26 15.05
CA PHE A 51 5.28 -10.33 14.22
C PHE A 51 4.70 -11.67 14.65
N SER A 52 3.71 -12.16 13.91
CA SER A 52 3.21 -13.53 14.05
C SER A 52 3.80 -14.41 12.95
N LEU A 53 4.21 -15.62 13.32
CA LEU A 53 4.77 -16.59 12.40
C LEU A 53 3.62 -17.20 11.59
N SER A 54 3.28 -16.57 10.47
CA SER A 54 2.10 -16.93 9.67
C SER A 54 2.25 -18.24 8.92
N SER A 55 3.45 -18.53 8.41
CA SER A 55 3.74 -19.80 7.74
C SER A 55 5.23 -20.14 7.82
N THR A 56 5.53 -21.45 7.88
CA THR A 56 6.90 -21.95 7.72
C THR A 56 7.00 -22.62 6.36
N VAL A 57 7.69 -21.97 5.42
CA VAL A 57 8.04 -22.60 4.16
C VAL A 57 9.19 -23.56 4.41
N ARG A 58 8.87 -24.86 4.53
CA ARG A 58 9.91 -25.90 4.52
C ARG A 58 10.38 -26.07 3.09
N GLY A 59 11.70 -26.01 2.87
CA GLY A 59 12.30 -26.40 1.60
C GLY A 59 11.81 -27.80 1.25
N VAL A 60 10.93 -27.90 0.25
CA VAL A 60 10.20 -29.12 -0.12
C VAL A 60 11.14 -30.27 -0.50
N ASP A 61 12.40 -29.95 -0.80
CA ASP A 61 13.48 -30.90 -1.00
C ASP A 61 14.56 -30.65 0.07
N SER A 62 14.57 -31.42 1.17
CA SER A 62 15.50 -31.27 2.31
C SER A 62 16.98 -31.55 2.00
N ASP A 63 17.28 -31.93 0.77
CA ASP A 63 18.60 -32.45 0.36
C ASP A 63 19.49 -31.39 -0.32
N ALA A 64 18.99 -30.16 -0.51
CA ALA A 64 19.76 -29.07 -1.11
C ALA A 64 19.86 -27.87 -0.16
N GLN A 65 21.07 -27.34 0.00
CA GLN A 65 21.32 -26.14 0.80
C GLN A 65 20.60 -24.93 0.18
N ILE A 66 19.82 -24.22 1.00
CA ILE A 66 19.19 -22.96 0.60
C ILE A 66 20.27 -21.87 0.58
N LEU A 67 20.49 -21.25 -0.57
CA LEU A 67 21.46 -20.16 -0.75
C LEU A 67 20.85 -18.79 -0.51
N ALA A 68 19.57 -18.60 -0.87
CA ALA A 68 18.88 -17.35 -0.68
C ALA A 68 17.39 -17.55 -0.40
N VAL A 69 16.84 -16.64 0.40
CA VAL A 69 15.41 -16.50 0.67
C VAL A 69 15.07 -15.03 0.50
N GLY A 70 13.93 -14.73 -0.11
CA GLY A 70 13.47 -13.35 -0.25
C GLY A 70 11.95 -13.25 -0.36
N LEU A 71 11.47 -12.02 -0.28
CA LEU A 71 10.09 -11.62 -0.52
C LEU A 71 10.08 -10.60 -1.64
N ASP A 72 9.02 -10.63 -2.44
CA ASP A 72 8.63 -9.57 -3.36
C ASP A 72 8.33 -8.27 -2.58
N GLU A 73 8.52 -7.14 -3.25
CA GLU A 73 8.17 -5.78 -2.84
C GLU A 73 6.76 -5.66 -2.24
N TYR A 74 5.78 -6.39 -2.77
CA TYR A 74 4.40 -6.40 -2.27
C TYR A 74 4.19 -7.39 -1.11
N LYS A 75 5.22 -8.15 -0.73
CA LYS A 75 5.18 -9.19 0.32
C LYS A 75 4.13 -10.29 0.08
N GLU A 76 3.68 -10.46 -1.16
CA GLU A 76 2.70 -11.50 -1.51
C GLU A 76 3.36 -12.82 -1.89
N THR A 77 4.56 -12.75 -2.45
CA THR A 77 5.32 -13.92 -2.92
C THR A 77 6.65 -14.01 -2.20
N ALA A 78 6.91 -15.16 -1.58
CA ALA A 78 8.22 -15.52 -1.06
C ALA A 78 8.93 -16.43 -2.07
N TYR A 79 10.27 -16.39 -2.12
CA TYR A 79 11.05 -17.30 -2.93
C TYR A 79 12.24 -17.88 -2.17
N THR A 80 12.63 -19.10 -2.56
CA THR A 80 13.85 -19.75 -2.09
C THR A 80 14.68 -20.18 -3.29
N LEU A 81 15.99 -19.93 -3.25
CA LEU A 81 16.97 -20.42 -4.21
C LEU A 81 17.87 -21.45 -3.53
N ASP A 82 17.99 -22.63 -4.11
CA ASP A 82 18.91 -23.67 -3.62
C ASP A 82 20.22 -23.75 -4.41
N ALA A 83 21.18 -24.49 -3.85
CA ALA A 83 22.51 -24.70 -4.45
C ALA A 83 22.48 -25.48 -5.78
N ARG A 84 21.35 -26.11 -6.12
CA ARG A 84 21.13 -26.79 -7.41
C ARG A 84 20.55 -25.83 -8.45
N GLY A 85 20.28 -24.58 -8.09
CA GLY A 85 19.69 -23.57 -8.96
C GLY A 85 18.16 -23.68 -9.10
N HIS A 86 17.47 -24.41 -8.22
CA HIS A 86 16.01 -24.38 -8.19
C HIS A 86 15.54 -23.12 -7.47
N LEU A 87 14.83 -22.28 -8.22
CA LEU A 87 14.06 -21.15 -7.71
C LEU A 87 12.62 -21.60 -7.48
N ARG A 88 12.18 -21.61 -6.22
CA ARG A 88 10.80 -21.95 -5.84
C ARG A 88 10.10 -20.71 -5.32
N PHE A 89 8.86 -20.50 -5.73
CA PHE A 89 7.99 -19.42 -5.30
C PHE A 89 6.86 -19.99 -4.45
N TYR A 90 6.50 -19.26 -3.41
CA TYR A 90 5.45 -19.60 -2.46
C TYR A 90 4.58 -18.38 -2.21
N ALA A 91 3.29 -18.57 -1.99
CA ALA A 91 2.46 -17.50 -1.46
C ALA A 91 2.94 -17.19 -0.04
N ALA A 92 3.24 -15.93 0.26
CA ALA A 92 3.75 -15.52 1.56
C ALA A 92 2.70 -15.68 2.67
N GLN A 93 1.41 -15.63 2.31
CA GLN A 93 0.29 -15.73 3.26
C GLN A 93 0.23 -17.11 3.94
N ASP A 94 0.33 -18.19 3.17
CA ASP A 94 0.09 -19.56 3.64
C ASP A 94 1.23 -20.55 3.32
N GLY A 95 2.25 -20.11 2.57
CA GLY A 95 3.38 -20.95 2.17
C GLY A 95 3.06 -21.93 1.04
N THR A 96 1.90 -21.79 0.37
CA THR A 96 1.54 -22.67 -0.74
C THR A 96 2.52 -22.52 -1.92
N PRO A 97 2.99 -23.62 -2.53
CA PRO A 97 3.91 -23.54 -3.65
C PRO A 97 3.19 -23.00 -4.88
N LEU A 98 3.69 -21.89 -5.42
CA LEU A 98 3.13 -21.24 -6.61
C LEU A 98 3.83 -21.72 -7.90
N ALA A 99 5.15 -21.74 -7.88
CA ALA A 99 5.93 -22.12 -9.05
C ALA A 99 7.32 -22.64 -8.70
N ARG A 100 7.86 -23.48 -9.57
CA ARG A 100 9.26 -23.91 -9.56
C ARG A 100 9.89 -23.60 -10.91
N ARG A 101 11.11 -23.07 -10.89
CA ARG A 101 11.93 -22.78 -12.07
C ARG A 101 13.35 -23.27 -11.83
N GLN A 102 13.93 -23.93 -12.83
CA GLN A 102 15.35 -24.23 -12.85
C GLN A 102 16.07 -23.05 -13.48
N LEU A 103 17.01 -22.45 -12.75
CA LEU A 103 17.92 -21.49 -13.33
C LEU A 103 18.98 -22.26 -14.13
N ALA A 104 19.26 -21.79 -15.34
CA ALA A 104 20.41 -22.26 -16.10
C ALA A 104 21.68 -21.86 -15.35
N SER A 105 22.64 -22.78 -15.26
CA SER A 105 23.96 -22.43 -14.74
C SER A 105 24.55 -21.31 -15.61
N PRO A 106 25.07 -20.22 -15.03
CA PRO A 106 25.76 -19.18 -15.79
C PRO A 106 27.07 -19.68 -16.44
N GLY A 107 27.43 -20.95 -16.25
CA GLY A 107 28.72 -21.49 -16.69
C GLY A 107 29.86 -20.97 -15.83
N THR A 108 31.08 -21.05 -16.33
CA THR A 108 32.29 -20.63 -15.61
C THR A 108 32.54 -19.14 -15.82
N GLY A 109 31.94 -18.30 -14.96
CA GLY A 109 32.41 -16.92 -14.72
C GLY A 109 31.86 -15.79 -15.60
N GLU A 110 31.06 -16.05 -16.65
CA GLU A 110 30.43 -14.99 -17.45
C GLU A 110 28.94 -14.85 -17.15
N ALA A 111 28.58 -13.88 -16.30
CA ALA A 111 27.18 -13.46 -16.14
C ALA A 111 26.90 -12.26 -17.05
N ARG A 112 26.06 -12.45 -18.09
CA ARG A 112 25.58 -11.34 -18.94
C ARG A 112 24.26 -10.81 -18.38
N LEU A 113 24.27 -9.57 -17.89
CA LEU A 113 23.05 -8.88 -17.50
C LEU A 113 22.20 -8.63 -18.74
N ARG A 114 21.03 -9.27 -18.81
CA ARG A 114 20.03 -9.02 -19.85
C ARG A 114 18.88 -8.25 -19.24
N ARG A 115 18.67 -7.03 -19.72
CA ARG A 115 17.44 -6.27 -19.45
C ARG A 115 16.37 -6.78 -20.41
N ALA A 116 15.22 -7.20 -19.87
CA ALA A 116 14.05 -7.45 -20.68
C ALA A 116 13.39 -6.11 -21.01
N ASP A 117 13.51 -5.67 -22.25
CA ASP A 117 12.80 -4.51 -22.74
C ASP A 117 11.40 -4.93 -23.17
N TRP A 118 10.39 -4.43 -22.47
CA TRP A 118 8.97 -4.75 -22.69
C TRP A 118 8.40 -4.21 -24.02
N PHE A 119 9.22 -3.57 -24.85
CA PHE A 119 8.81 -2.99 -26.11
C PHE A 119 9.58 -3.59 -27.29
N ARG A 120 9.17 -4.77 -27.74
CA ARG A 120 9.41 -5.17 -29.13
C ARG A 120 8.48 -4.36 -30.03
N LYS A 121 8.82 -3.11 -30.33
CA LYS A 121 8.25 -2.45 -31.52
C LYS A 121 8.69 -3.27 -32.72
N GLY A 122 7.72 -3.84 -33.43
CA GLY A 122 7.97 -4.69 -34.58
C GLY A 122 8.75 -3.96 -35.67
N ALA A 123 9.68 -4.68 -36.28
CA ALA A 123 9.96 -4.72 -37.70
C ALA A 123 10.62 -6.07 -37.98
#